data_AF-A0A846WD90-F1
#
_entry.id   AF-A0A846WD90-F1
#
_cell.length_a   1.000
_cell.length_b   1.000
_cell.length_c   1.000
_cell.angle_alpha   90.00
_cell.angle_beta   90.00
_cell.angle_gamma   90.00
#
_symmetry.space_group_name_H-M   'P 1'
#
loop_
_entity.id
_entity.type
_entity.pdbx_description
1 polymer ?
#
loop_
_entity_poly.entity_id
_entity_poly.type
_entity_poly.pdbx_seq_one_letter_code
_entity_poly.pdbx_strand_id
1 'polypeptide(L)'
;MRQISYTEARATLASVLDAATDDLEEVVVTRAGHDAAVVVSLREYEALKETAHLLGTPANARHLQRGLEEFAAGGFAPQARLDVPDGDATGDSAGVA
;
A
#
# COMPACT_ATOMS: atom_id res chain seq x y z
N MET A 1 -2.10 9.85 13.90
CA MET A 1 -3.34 9.10 14.21
C MET A 1 -4.33 10.03 14.90
N ARG A 2 -5.36 10.44 14.17
CA ARG A 2 -6.43 11.31 14.67
C ARG A 2 -7.70 10.49 14.87
N GLN A 3 -8.37 10.64 16.01
CA GLN A 3 -9.60 9.91 16.31
C GLN A 3 -10.78 10.87 16.36
N ILE A 4 -11.85 10.56 15.63
CA ILE A 4 -13.06 11.37 15.55
C ILE A 4 -14.31 10.51 15.70
N SER A 5 -15.41 11.13 16.12
CA SER A 5 -16.71 10.46 16.14
C SER A 5 -17.30 10.34 14.74
N TYR A 6 -18.21 9.39 14.52
CA TYR A 6 -18.98 9.27 13.28
C TYR A 6 -19.71 10.57 12.93
N THR A 7 -20.28 11.25 13.93
CA THR A 7 -21.01 12.52 13.73
C THR A 7 -20.08 13.61 13.21
N GLU A 8 -18.87 13.70 13.76
CA GLU A 8 -17.85 14.66 13.32
C GLU A 8 -17.30 14.32 11.93
N ALA A 9 -16.98 13.04 11.68
CA ALA A 9 -16.53 12.55 10.38
C ALA A 9 -17.56 12.85 9.28
N ARG A 10 -18.85 12.67 9.58
CA ARG A 10 -19.93 13.00 8.65
C ARG A 10 -20.02 14.50 8.37
N ALA A 11 -19.82 15.34 9.39
CA ALA A 11 -19.87 16.79 9.25
C ALA A 11 -18.65 17.37 8.51
N THR A 12 -17.51 16.67 8.56
CA THR A 12 -16.20 17.17 8.09
C THR A 12 -15.52 16.25 7.08
N LEU A 13 -16.30 15.45 6.34
CA LEU A 13 -15.76 14.37 5.51
C LEU A 13 -14.70 14.82 4.49
N ALA A 14 -14.88 15.99 3.86
CA ALA A 14 -13.88 16.54 2.94
C ALA A 14 -12.51 16.73 3.62
N SER A 15 -12.48 17.39 4.78
CA SER A 15 -11.25 17.59 5.56
C SER A 15 -10.66 16.27 6.08
N VAL A 16 -11.48 15.25 6.33
CA VAL A 16 -10.99 13.91 6.67
C VAL A 16 -10.28 13.26 5.48
N LEU A 17 -10.83 13.41 4.27
CA LEU A 17 -10.20 12.90 3.05
C LEU A 17 -8.92 13.66 2.72
N ASP A 18 -8.94 14.99 2.80
CA ASP A 18 -7.76 15.83 2.54
C ASP A 18 -6.62 15.46 3.50
N ALA A 19 -6.90 15.31 4.80
CA ALA A 19 -5.90 14.86 5.76
C ALA A 19 -5.34 13.46 5.41
N ALA A 20 -6.19 12.55 4.93
CA ALA A 20 -5.77 11.21 4.57
C ALA A 20 -4.92 11.18 3.29
N THR A 21 -5.20 12.04 2.31
CA THR A 21 -4.51 12.05 1.00
C THR A 21 -3.29 12.95 0.96
N ASP A 22 -3.38 14.14 1.55
CA ASP A 22 -2.37 15.18 1.39
C ASP A 22 -1.33 15.10 2.50
N ASP A 23 -1.77 14.83 3.72
CA ASP A 23 -0.91 14.72 4.90
C ASP A 23 -0.52 13.26 5.23
N LEU A 24 -1.07 12.29 4.49
CA LEU A 24 -0.96 10.84 4.77
C LEU A 24 -1.35 10.50 6.21
N GLU A 25 -2.31 11.23 6.78
CA GLU A 25 -2.79 11.00 8.14
C GLU A 25 -3.83 9.88 8.19
N GLU A 26 -3.60 8.87 9.02
CA GLU A 26 -4.62 7.89 9.38
C GLU A 26 -5.68 8.49 10.34
N VAL A 27 -6.94 8.41 9.95
CA VAL A 27 -8.08 8.92 10.73
C VAL A 27 -8.97 7.78 11.20
N VAL A 28 -9.10 7.62 12.51
CA VAL A 28 -9.97 6.60 13.11
C VAL A 28 -11.34 7.17 13.41
N VAL A 29 -12.36 6.55 12.81
CA VAL A 29 -13.77 6.90 13.01
C VAL A 29 -14.39 5.92 13.98
N THR A 30 -14.99 6.45 15.05
CA THR A 30 -15.67 5.67 16.08
C THR A 30 -17.18 5.90 16.04
N ARG A 31 -17.96 4.85 16.29
CA ARG A 31 -19.43 4.93 16.35
C ARG A 31 -19.94 4.11 17.53
N ALA A 32 -20.77 4.72 18.38
CA ALA A 32 -21.31 4.05 19.55
C ALA A 32 -22.05 2.75 19.14
N GLY A 33 -21.68 1.63 19.77
CA GLY A 33 -22.25 0.31 19.50
C GLY A 33 -21.72 -0.38 18.23
N HIS A 34 -20.66 0.14 17.60
CA HIS A 34 -20.04 -0.44 16.41
C HIS A 34 -18.51 -0.45 16.52
N ASP A 35 -17.87 -1.31 15.74
CA ASP A 35 -16.41 -1.33 15.61
C ASP A 35 -15.90 -0.04 14.95
N ALA A 36 -14.67 0.33 15.31
CA ALA A 36 -14.00 1.48 14.72
C ALA A 36 -13.53 1.16 13.29
N ALA A 37 -13.50 2.18 12.43
CA ALA A 37 -12.96 2.11 11.08
C ALA A 37 -11.81 3.11 10.92
N VAL A 38 -10.89 2.85 10.00
CA VAL A 38 -9.78 3.76 9.67
C VAL A 38 -9.93 4.26 8.24
N VAL A 39 -9.75 5.56 8.05
CA VAL A 39 -9.63 6.20 6.75
C VAL A 39 -8.15 6.49 6.51
N VAL A 40 -7.65 6.03 5.36
CA VAL A 40 -6.29 6.27 4.85
C VAL A 40 -6.38 6.59 3.36
N SER A 41 -5.35 7.19 2.78
CA SER A 41 -5.28 7.31 1.32
C SER A 41 -5.23 5.94 0.65
N LEU A 42 -5.70 5.89 -0.60
CA LEU A 42 -5.55 4.70 -1.43
C LEU A 42 -4.09 4.29 -1.59
N ARG A 43 -3.19 5.27 -1.79
CA ARG A 43 -1.75 5.03 -1.90
C ARG A 43 -1.18 4.34 -0.66
N GLU A 44 -1.56 4.80 0.53
CA GLU A 44 -1.09 4.20 1.78
C GLU A 44 -1.66 2.79 1.95
N TYR A 45 -2.93 2.58 1.63
CA TYR A 45 -3.55 1.27 1.65
C TYR A 45 -2.87 0.27 0.69
N GLU A 46 -2.54 0.70 -0.53
CA GLU A 46 -1.82 -0.11 -1.51
C GLU A 46 -0.38 -0.42 -1.04
N ALA A 47 0.32 0.56 -0.49
CA ALA A 47 1.67 0.35 0.06
C ALA A 47 1.66 -0.65 1.23
N LEU A 48 0.67 -0.56 2.12
CA LEU A 48 0.48 -1.52 3.22
C LEU A 48 0.19 -2.93 2.70
N LYS A 49 -0.68 -3.06 1.70
CA LYS A 49 -0.98 -4.35 1.07
C LYS A 49 0.25 -4.96 0.39
N GLU A 50 1.01 -4.16 -0.35
CA GLU A 50 2.21 -4.64 -1.02
C GLU A 50 3.28 -5.05 -0.01
N THR A 51 3.48 -4.25 1.04
CA THR A 51 4.40 -4.61 2.13
C THR A 51 3.98 -5.93 2.80
N ALA A 52 2.69 -6.10 3.10
CA ALA A 52 2.18 -7.34 3.64
C ALA A 52 2.35 -8.53 2.67
N HIS A 53 2.19 -8.30 1.37
CA HIS A 53 2.43 -9.30 0.33
C HIS A 53 3.90 -9.73 0.28
N LEU A 54 4.81 -8.76 0.18
CA LEU A 54 6.26 -8.97 0.12
C LEU A 54 6.77 -9.70 1.37
N LEU A 55 6.27 -9.35 2.55
CA LEU A 55 6.68 -9.95 3.82
C LEU A 55 5.89 -11.21 4.19
N GLY A 56 4.86 -11.57 3.41
CA GLY A 56 3.95 -12.67 3.73
C GLY A 56 4.61 -14.06 3.70
N THR A 57 5.73 -14.23 3.00
CA THR A 57 6.51 -15.47 3.03
C THR A 57 7.87 -15.27 3.71
N PRO A 58 8.27 -16.13 4.67
CA PRO A 58 9.56 -15.99 5.35
C PRO A 58 10.76 -16.07 4.40
N ALA A 59 10.63 -16.81 3.30
CA ALA A 59 11.68 -16.90 2.28
C ALA A 59 11.88 -15.55 1.58
N ASN A 60 10.80 -14.91 1.12
CA ASN A 60 10.89 -13.61 0.45
C ASN A 60 11.31 -12.50 1.43
N ALA A 61 10.76 -12.48 2.65
CA ALA A 61 11.15 -11.50 3.66
C ALA A 61 12.67 -11.55 3.95
N ARG A 62 13.24 -12.75 4.14
CA ARG A 62 14.69 -12.91 4.31
C ARG A 62 15.49 -12.52 3.07
N HIS A 63 14.96 -12.78 1.88
CA HIS A 63 15.61 -12.39 0.64
C HIS A 63 15.69 -10.86 0.50
N LEU A 64 14.58 -10.16 0.75
CA LEU A 64 14.51 -8.71 0.74
C LEU A 64 15.43 -8.09 1.80
N GLN A 65 15.46 -8.64 3.01
CA GLN A 65 16.38 -8.20 4.07
C GLN A 65 17.84 -8.30 3.65
N ARG A 66 18.26 -9.45 3.09
CA ARG A 66 19.63 -9.61 2.58
C ARG A 66 19.95 -8.61 1.47
N GLY A 67 19.02 -8.39 0.54
CA GLY A 67 19.21 -7.41 -0.53
C GLY A 67 19.39 -5.98 0.00
N LEU A 68 18.65 -5.61 1.04
CA LEU A 68 18.82 -4.30 1.71
C LEU A 68 20.18 -4.18 2.41
N GLU A 69 20.65 -5.24 3.07
CA GLU A 69 21.97 -5.29 3.72
C GLU A 69 23.11 -5.18 2.69
N GLU A 70 23.02 -5.94 1.60
CA GLU A 70 23.97 -5.89 0.47
C GLU A 70 23.99 -4.49 -0.16
N PHE A 71 22.81 -3.91 -0.39
CA PHE A 71 22.70 -2.54 -0.92
C PHE A 71 23.35 -1.51 0.00
N ALA A 72 23.06 -1.57 1.31
CA ALA A 72 23.63 -0.66 2.30
C ALA A 72 25.17 -0.81 2.42
N ALA A 73 25.69 -2.01 2.22
CA ALA A 73 27.12 -2.29 2.21
C ALA A 73 27.81 -1.89 0.88
N GLY A 74 27.06 -1.39 -0.11
CA GLY A 74 27.58 -1.10 -1.45
C GLY A 74 27.92 -2.35 -2.27
N GLY A 75 27.39 -3.51 -1.89
CA GLY A 75 27.60 -4.81 -2.52
C GLY A 75 26.81 -5.00 -3.81
N PHE A 76 26.65 -3.96 -4.62
CA PHE A 76 25.96 -4.02 -5.90
C PHE A 76 26.88 -3.54 -7.02
N ALA A 77 26.72 -4.12 -8.21
CA ALA A 77 27.42 -3.70 -9.41
C ALA A 77 26.41 -3.12 -10.40
N PRO A 78 26.64 -1.93 -10.97
CA PRO A 78 25.86 -1.44 -12.09
C PRO A 78 25.89 -2.47 -13.23
N GLN A 79 24.72 -2.83 -13.73
CA GLN A 79 24.58 -3.70 -14.90
C GLN A 79 23.87 -2.92 -16.00
N ALA A 80 24.23 -3.22 -17.25
CA ALA A 80 23.45 -2.72 -18.39
C ALA A 80 22.02 -3.27 -18.27
N ARG A 81 21.01 -2.41 -18.48
CA ARG A 81 19.62 -2.85 -18.53
C ARG A 81 19.49 -3.88 -19.64
N LEU A 82 19.00 -5.07 -19.29
CA LEU A 82 18.59 -6.06 -20.27
C LEU A 82 17.22 -5.64 -20.77
N ASP A 83 17.10 -5.39 -22.07
CA ASP A 83 15.81 -5.11 -22.70
C ASP A 83 15.05 -6.43 -22.82
N VAL A 84 14.29 -6.75 -21.76
CA VAL A 84 13.28 -7.79 -21.81
C VAL A 84 12.10 -7.20 -22.59
N PRO A 85 11.70 -7.76 -23.74
CA PRO A 85 10.50 -7.30 -24.42
C PRO A 85 9.31 -7.43 -23.48
N ASP A 86 8.55 -6.34 -23.32
CA ASP A 86 7.33 -6.35 -22.51
C ASP A 86 6.39 -7.41 -23.11
N GLY A 87 6.19 -8.49 -22.35
CA GLY A 87 5.21 -9.51 -22.69
C GLY A 87 3.82 -8.88 -22.61
N ASP A 88 3.28 -8.52 -23.76
CA ASP A 88 1.90 -8.14 -23.96
C ASP A 88 0.99 -9.28 -23.50
N ALA A 89 0.48 -9.14 -22.28
CA ALA A 89 -0.66 -9.90 -21.78
C ALA A 89 -1.94 -9.44 -22.50
N THR A 90 -1.99 -9.61 -23.82
CA THR A 90 -3.26 -9.79 -24.54
C THR A 90 -3.77 -11.19 -24.22
N GLY A 91 -4.30 -11.33 -23.00
CA GLY A 91 -5.27 -12.36 -22.70
C GLY A 91 -6.53 -12.02 -23.49
N ASP A 92 -6.61 -12.59 -24.70
CA ASP A 92 -7.81 -12.68 -25.51
C ASP A 92 -8.97 -13.11 -24.61
N SER A 93 -9.88 -12.16 -24.33
CA SER A 93 -11.22 -12.48 -23.84
C SER A 93 -11.99 -13.10 -25.00
N ALA A 94 -11.60 -14.31 -25.38
CA ALA A 94 -12.42 -15.16 -26.21
C ALA A 94 -13.69 -15.46 -25.41
N GLY A 95 -14.78 -14.85 -25.86
CA GLY A 95 -16.11 -15.10 -25.34
C GLY A 95 -16.42 -16.59 -25.32
N VAL A 96 -17.02 -17.02 -24.21
CA VAL A 96 -17.84 -18.23 -24.20
C VAL A 96 -19.23 -17.78 -23.76
N ALA A 97 -20.17 -18.14 -24.61
CA ALA A 97 -21.60 -17.87 -24.56
C ALA A 97 -22.28 -18.38 -23.28
#